data_AF-A0A5C9DUY0-F1
#
_entry.id   AF-A0A5C9DUY0-F1
#
_cell.length_a   1.000
_cell.length_b   1.000
_cell.length_c   1.000
_cell.angle_alpha   90.00
_cell.angle_beta   90.00
_cell.angle_gamma   90.00
#
_symmetry.space_group_name_H-M   'P 1'
#
loop_
_entity.id
_entity.type
_entity.pdbx_description
1 polymer ?
#
loop_
_entity_poly.entity_id
_entity_poly.type
_entity_poly.pdbx_seq_one_letter_code
_entity_poly.pdbx_strand_id
1 'polypeptide(L)'
;MKLEKFKEELPNIFEKVRKDVKKVYGRRRAGLSLGLVEMGMTRRGFIGGMHLAPGTDIVMNKTPLRMIMEEQPYDIVWAYAYHILLHEYVHSLGILNEQRCRVITLKITEEIFREEDHPAVILAKKGIGAYFPNLPLIYAPPERRPDGMSIEYIDGFDKPSYSYYS
;
A
#
# COMPACT_ATOMS: atom_id res chain seq x y z
N MET A 1 4.53 -0.61 18.54
CA MET A 1 4.28 0.78 18.07
C MET A 1 2.78 1.03 18.05
N LYS A 2 2.27 2.24 18.37
CA LYS A 2 0.81 2.51 18.33
C LYS A 2 0.36 2.88 16.91
N LEU A 3 -0.77 2.34 16.47
CA LEU A 3 -1.34 2.60 15.13
C LEU A 3 -1.47 4.10 14.84
N GLU A 4 -2.02 4.88 15.77
CA GLU A 4 -2.20 6.33 15.61
C GLU A 4 -0.91 7.06 15.24
N LYS A 5 0.21 6.71 15.90
CA LYS A 5 1.50 7.33 15.60
C LYS A 5 2.02 6.93 14.22
N PHE A 6 1.80 5.68 13.82
CA PHE A 6 2.25 5.21 12.50
C PHE A 6 1.44 5.82 11.35
N LYS A 7 0.15 6.15 11.58
CA LYS A 7 -0.67 6.87 10.57
C LYS A 7 -0.05 8.18 10.12
N GLU A 8 0.60 8.90 11.04
CA GLU A 8 1.31 10.16 10.76
C GLU A 8 2.51 9.97 9.81
N GLU A 9 3.05 8.75 9.72
CA GLU A 9 4.18 8.41 8.83
C GLU A 9 3.73 8.01 7.41
N LEU A 10 2.49 7.54 7.25
CA LEU A 10 1.96 7.07 5.96
C LEU A 10 2.08 8.11 4.81
N PRO A 11 1.83 9.42 5.03
CA PRO A 11 2.07 10.43 3.99
C PRO A 11 3.52 10.49 3.52
N ASN A 12 4.49 10.35 4.43
CA ASN A 12 5.92 10.39 4.11
C ASN A 12 6.33 9.13 3.33
N ILE A 13 5.82 7.97 3.73
CA ILE A 13 6.02 6.70 3.01
C ILE A 13 5.45 6.81 1.59
N PHE A 14 4.26 7.38 1.45
CA PHE A 14 3.65 7.58 0.13
C PHE A 14 4.39 8.59 -0.75
N GLU A 15 4.91 9.67 -0.17
CA GLU A 15 5.79 10.58 -0.90
C GLU A 15 7.03 9.86 -1.44
N LYS A 16 7.63 8.98 -0.64
CA LYS A 16 8.73 8.13 -1.11
C LYS A 16 8.29 7.22 -2.26
N VAL A 17 7.15 6.52 -2.14
CA VAL A 17 6.59 5.70 -3.23
C VAL A 17 6.46 6.50 -4.52
N ARG A 18 5.90 7.71 -4.47
CA ARG A 18 5.75 8.56 -5.67
C ARG A 18 7.09 8.95 -6.29
N LYS A 19 8.09 9.29 -5.47
CA LYS A 19 9.44 9.63 -5.94
C LYS A 19 10.12 8.43 -6.60
N ASP A 20 10.01 7.26 -5.97
CA ASP A 20 10.59 6.00 -6.45
C ASP A 20 9.95 5.57 -7.78
N VAL A 21 8.62 5.61 -7.88
CA VAL A 21 7.91 5.28 -9.13
C VAL A 21 8.25 6.29 -10.22
N LYS A 22 8.35 7.59 -9.90
CA LYS A 22 8.80 8.59 -10.89
C LYS A 22 10.23 8.31 -11.36
N LYS A 23 11.13 7.90 -10.46
CA LYS A 23 12.54 7.58 -10.78
C LYS A 23 12.65 6.37 -11.72
N VAL A 24 11.89 5.31 -11.47
CA VAL A 24 11.97 4.05 -12.24
C VAL A 24 11.08 4.07 -13.49
N TYR A 25 9.87 4.63 -13.38
CA TYR A 25 8.83 4.51 -14.39
C TYR A 25 8.48 5.82 -15.10
N GLY A 26 9.04 6.96 -14.66
CA GLY A 26 8.87 8.27 -15.30
C GLY A 26 7.46 8.87 -15.19
N ARG A 27 6.51 8.19 -14.54
CA ARG A 27 5.12 8.64 -14.41
C ARG A 27 4.81 9.14 -12.99
N ARG A 28 3.88 10.10 -12.92
CA ARG A 28 3.33 10.61 -11.66
C ARG A 28 1.81 10.75 -11.78
N ARG A 29 1.07 10.40 -10.72
CA ARG A 29 -0.34 10.76 -10.51
C ARG A 29 -0.43 11.60 -9.24
N ALA A 30 -1.31 12.59 -9.27
CA ALA A 30 -1.66 13.47 -8.15
C ALA A 30 -3.15 13.32 -7.83
N GLY A 31 -3.58 13.89 -6.70
CA GLY A 31 -4.96 13.89 -6.24
C GLY A 31 -5.38 12.53 -5.68
N LEU A 32 -4.51 11.88 -4.91
CA LEU A 32 -4.81 10.60 -4.26
C LEU A 32 -5.06 10.80 -2.76
N SER A 33 -6.05 10.09 -2.24
CA SER A 33 -6.37 10.04 -0.81
C SER A 33 -6.06 8.65 -0.26
N LEU A 34 -5.68 8.54 1.00
CA LEU A 34 -5.56 7.25 1.69
C LEU A 34 -6.69 7.09 2.69
N GLY A 35 -7.50 6.04 2.52
CA GLY A 35 -8.50 5.61 3.49
C GLY A 35 -8.04 4.35 4.22
N LEU A 36 -8.10 4.35 5.54
CA LEU A 36 -7.93 3.16 6.36
C LEU A 36 -9.29 2.55 6.68
N VAL A 37 -9.45 1.27 6.39
CA VAL A 37 -10.74 0.56 6.54
C VAL A 37 -10.55 -0.72 7.33
N GLU A 38 -11.49 -1.04 8.21
CA GLU A 38 -11.54 -2.35 8.87
C GLU A 38 -12.26 -3.35 7.95
N MET A 39 -11.53 -3.91 6.99
CA MET A 39 -12.06 -4.96 6.13
C MET A 39 -11.83 -6.29 6.82
N GLY A 40 -12.88 -6.82 7.46
CA GLY A 40 -12.79 -8.04 8.27
C GLY A 40 -12.19 -9.26 7.54
N MET A 41 -11.93 -10.31 8.30
CA MET A 41 -11.34 -11.56 7.82
C MET A 41 -12.36 -12.35 6.99
N THR A 42 -12.08 -12.62 5.70
CA THR A 42 -12.91 -13.58 4.93
C THR A 42 -12.26 -14.96 4.93
N ARG A 43 -13.07 -16.01 4.77
CA ARG A 43 -12.59 -17.42 4.67
C ARG A 43 -11.61 -17.69 3.52
N ARG A 44 -11.39 -16.73 2.62
CA ARG A 44 -10.45 -16.84 1.49
C ARG A 44 -9.18 -16.01 1.69
N GLY A 45 -9.14 -15.13 2.68
CA GLY A 45 -7.99 -14.30 2.97
C GLY A 45 -8.32 -12.85 3.33
N PHE A 46 -7.27 -12.07 3.53
CA PHE A 46 -7.31 -10.66 3.91
C PHE A 46 -7.22 -9.76 2.69
N ILE A 47 -7.87 -8.60 2.70
CA ILE A 47 -7.66 -7.56 1.68
C ILE A 47 -6.60 -6.61 2.24
N GLY A 48 -5.42 -6.50 1.63
CA GLY A 48 -4.31 -5.65 2.12
C GLY A 48 -4.50 -4.17 1.81
N GLY A 49 -5.08 -3.90 0.65
CA GLY A 49 -5.51 -2.59 0.19
C GLY A 49 -6.50 -2.72 -0.97
N MET A 50 -7.19 -1.63 -1.30
CA MET A 50 -8.07 -1.54 -2.46
C MET A 50 -7.85 -0.22 -3.18
N HIS A 51 -7.45 -0.24 -4.45
CA HIS A 51 -7.66 0.89 -5.36
C HIS A 51 -9.03 0.76 -6.03
N LEU A 52 -9.96 1.64 -5.66
CA LEU A 52 -11.26 1.72 -6.31
C LEU A 52 -11.09 2.46 -7.63
N ALA A 53 -10.75 1.79 -8.74
CA ALA A 53 -10.84 2.42 -10.06
C ALA A 53 -12.33 2.69 -10.41
N PRO A 54 -12.72 3.87 -10.94
CA PRO A 54 -11.90 5.00 -11.45
C PRO A 54 -11.58 6.09 -10.41
N GLY A 55 -11.72 5.82 -9.12
CA GLY A 55 -11.56 6.75 -8.00
C GLY A 55 -10.13 7.18 -7.68
N THR A 56 -10.06 8.11 -6.73
CA THR A 56 -8.85 8.76 -6.19
C THR A 56 -8.38 8.13 -4.88
N ASP A 57 -9.11 7.14 -4.37
CA ASP A 57 -8.85 6.57 -3.05
C ASP A 57 -7.95 5.33 -3.15
N ILE A 58 -6.83 5.38 -2.45
CA ILE A 58 -6.10 4.19 -2.02
C ILE A 58 -6.72 3.77 -0.69
N VAL A 59 -7.14 2.53 -0.56
CA VAL A 59 -7.61 1.96 0.70
C VAL A 59 -6.55 1.03 1.25
N MET A 60 -6.27 1.09 2.56
CA MET A 60 -5.42 0.13 3.26
C MET A 60 -6.18 -0.47 4.43
N ASN A 61 -6.05 -1.78 4.64
CA ASN A 61 -6.77 -2.46 5.70
C ASN A 61 -6.08 -2.31 7.06
N LYS A 62 -6.84 -1.89 8.07
CA LYS A 62 -6.35 -1.73 9.45
C LYS A 62 -6.01 -3.07 10.10
N THR A 63 -6.71 -4.16 9.78
CA THR A 63 -6.49 -5.45 10.44
C THR A 63 -5.06 -5.99 10.21
N PRO A 64 -4.59 -6.22 8.96
CA PRO A 64 -3.24 -6.72 8.73
C PRO A 64 -2.17 -5.70 9.14
N LEU A 65 -2.45 -4.39 9.05
CA LEU A 65 -1.54 -3.35 9.53
C LEU A 65 -1.35 -3.42 11.05
N ARG A 66 -2.42 -3.61 11.83
CA ARG A 66 -2.30 -3.78 13.29
C ARG A 66 -1.53 -5.05 13.64
N MET A 67 -1.84 -6.17 12.97
CA MET A 67 -1.14 -7.43 13.20
C MET A 67 0.37 -7.29 12.94
N ILE A 68 0.78 -6.63 11.84
CA ILE A 68 2.21 -6.50 11.54
C ILE A 68 2.90 -5.59 12.56
N MET A 69 2.21 -4.56 13.03
CA MET A 69 2.71 -3.63 14.04
C MET A 69 2.87 -4.26 15.44
N GLU A 70 2.13 -5.33 15.71
CA GLU A 70 2.20 -6.09 16.96
C GLU A 70 3.28 -7.19 16.91
N GLU A 71 3.45 -7.84 15.74
CA GLU A 71 4.31 -9.02 15.62
C GLU A 71 5.71 -8.73 15.05
N GLN A 72 5.90 -7.64 14.32
CA GLN A 72 7.13 -7.40 13.54
C GLN A 72 7.85 -6.10 13.95
N PRO A 73 9.19 -6.04 13.75
CA PRO A 73 9.96 -4.82 13.95
C PRO A 73 9.59 -3.72 12.94
N TYR A 74 9.97 -2.49 13.27
CA TYR A 74 9.55 -1.28 12.55
C TYR A 74 9.90 -1.30 11.07
N ASP A 75 11.08 -1.79 10.70
CA ASP A 75 11.55 -1.90 9.32
C ASP A 75 10.62 -2.77 8.46
N ILE A 76 10.11 -3.88 9.02
CA ILE A 76 9.13 -4.76 8.35
C ILE A 76 7.76 -4.08 8.25
N VAL A 77 7.31 -3.41 9.31
CA VAL A 77 6.05 -2.63 9.29
C VAL A 77 6.10 -1.53 8.23
N TRP A 78 7.20 -0.79 8.19
CA TRP A 78 7.45 0.27 7.23
C TRP A 78 7.44 -0.29 5.80
N ALA A 79 8.15 -1.39 5.58
CA ALA A 79 8.22 -2.05 4.27
C ALA A 79 6.86 -2.59 3.82
N TYR A 80 6.03 -3.08 4.74
CA TYR A 80 4.65 -3.49 4.46
C TYR A 80 3.81 -2.31 3.96
N ALA A 81 3.83 -1.20 4.69
CA ALA A 81 3.11 0.00 4.28
C ALA A 81 3.62 0.51 2.92
N TYR A 82 4.93 0.54 2.72
CA TYR A 82 5.54 0.90 1.44
C TYR A 82 5.05 -0.02 0.30
N HIS A 83 5.07 -1.33 0.51
CA HIS A 83 4.69 -2.32 -0.49
C HIS A 83 3.22 -2.19 -0.91
N ILE A 84 2.30 -2.07 0.06
CA ILE A 84 0.87 -1.86 -0.22
C ILE A 84 0.67 -0.55 -0.99
N LEU A 85 1.26 0.55 -0.52
CA LEU A 85 1.11 1.85 -1.16
C LEU A 85 1.69 1.88 -2.57
N LEU A 86 2.82 1.21 -2.80
CA LEU A 86 3.41 1.07 -4.13
C LEU A 86 2.48 0.30 -5.06
N HIS A 87 1.96 -0.85 -4.63
CA HIS A 87 1.06 -1.68 -5.43
C HIS A 87 -0.21 -0.92 -5.83
N GLU A 88 -0.88 -0.26 -4.88
CA GLU A 88 -2.10 0.51 -5.18
C GLU A 88 -1.79 1.77 -6.00
N TYR A 89 -0.62 2.40 -5.82
CA TYR A 89 -0.20 3.51 -6.66
C TYR A 89 0.07 3.07 -8.10
N VAL A 90 0.69 1.91 -8.32
CA VAL A 90 0.88 1.32 -9.66
C VAL A 90 -0.47 1.05 -10.32
N HIS A 91 -1.44 0.50 -9.59
CA HIS A 91 -2.83 0.39 -10.07
C HIS A 91 -3.42 1.75 -10.45
N SER A 92 -3.16 2.78 -9.64
CA SER A 92 -3.62 4.14 -9.91
C SER A 92 -3.03 4.74 -11.19
N LEU A 93 -1.91 4.24 -11.70
CA LEU A 93 -1.35 4.65 -12.99
C LEU A 93 -2.04 4.01 -14.21
N GLY A 94 -3.13 3.26 -13.98
CA GLY A 94 -3.93 2.59 -15.01
C GLY A 94 -3.52 1.15 -15.30
N ILE A 95 -2.67 0.54 -14.46
CA ILE A 95 -2.26 -0.86 -14.61
C ILE A 95 -3.27 -1.74 -13.87
N LEU A 96 -4.35 -2.12 -14.56
CA LEU A 96 -5.48 -2.82 -13.93
C LEU A 96 -5.26 -4.34 -13.79
N ASN A 97 -4.38 -4.93 -14.59
CA ASN A 97 -4.08 -6.35 -14.50
C ASN A 97 -3.17 -6.63 -13.30
N GLU A 98 -3.67 -7.40 -12.34
CA GLU A 98 -2.96 -7.74 -11.09
C GLU A 98 -1.58 -8.35 -11.33
N GLN A 99 -1.44 -9.28 -12.29
CA GLN A 99 -0.14 -9.89 -12.58
C GLN A 99 0.87 -8.86 -13.10
N ARG A 100 0.43 -7.96 -13.99
CA ARG A 100 1.29 -6.85 -14.45
C ARG A 100 1.61 -5.88 -13.33
N CYS A 101 0.67 -5.59 -12.43
CA CYS A 101 0.90 -4.74 -11.27
C CYS A 101 2.00 -5.35 -10.39
N ARG A 102 1.91 -6.63 -10.03
CA ARG A 102 2.93 -7.34 -9.24
C ARG A 102 4.31 -7.30 -9.88
N VAL A 103 4.41 -7.54 -11.19
CA VAL A 103 5.68 -7.49 -11.92
C VAL A 103 6.29 -6.09 -11.85
N ILE A 104 5.49 -5.04 -12.02
CA ILE A 104 5.97 -3.65 -11.96
C ILE A 104 6.35 -3.25 -10.54
N THR A 105 5.54 -3.60 -9.55
CA THR A 105 5.82 -3.40 -8.12
C THR A 105 7.14 -4.07 -7.73
N LEU A 106 7.35 -5.32 -8.13
CA LEU A 106 8.61 -6.04 -7.91
C LEU A 106 9.79 -5.32 -8.57
N LYS A 107 9.68 -4.99 -9.86
CA LYS A 107 10.75 -4.29 -10.59
C LYS A 107 11.14 -2.98 -9.92
N ILE A 108 10.17 -2.14 -9.55
CA ILE A 108 10.44 -0.87 -8.85
C ILE A 108 11.12 -1.14 -7.51
N THR A 109 10.66 -2.14 -6.77
CA THR A 109 11.21 -2.47 -5.45
C THR A 109 12.66 -2.92 -5.54
N GLU A 110 12.99 -3.81 -6.49
CA GLU A 110 14.36 -4.29 -6.71
C GLU A 110 15.31 -3.19 -7.21
N GLU A 111 14.83 -2.28 -8.05
CA GLU A 111 15.65 -1.15 -8.53
C GLU A 111 15.97 -0.14 -7.40
N ILE A 112 15.08 0.00 -6.41
CA ILE A 112 15.22 0.93 -5.30
C ILE A 112 16.00 0.34 -4.12
N PHE A 113 15.66 -0.88 -3.68
CA PHE A 113 16.22 -1.54 -2.50
C PHE A 113 17.10 -2.72 -2.89
N ARG A 114 18.18 -2.43 -3.63
CA ARG A 114 19.02 -3.41 -4.35
C ARG A 114 19.44 -4.65 -3.55
N GLU A 115 19.42 -4.58 -2.23
CA GLU A 115 19.68 -5.68 -1.31
C GLU A 115 18.53 -6.71 -1.28
N GLU A 116 18.82 -7.98 -1.57
CA GLU A 116 17.78 -9.03 -1.64
C GLU A 116 17.11 -9.35 -0.30
N ASP A 117 17.79 -9.06 0.82
CA ASP A 117 17.31 -9.25 2.18
C ASP A 117 16.50 -8.05 2.70
N HIS A 118 16.37 -6.97 1.92
CA HIS A 118 15.56 -5.83 2.32
C HIS A 118 14.08 -6.24 2.45
N PRO A 119 13.38 -5.92 3.56
CA PRO A 119 12.02 -6.39 3.80
C PRO A 119 11.03 -6.05 2.68
N ALA A 120 11.17 -4.89 2.04
CA ALA A 120 10.33 -4.52 0.89
C ALA A 120 10.52 -5.46 -0.31
N VAL A 121 11.76 -5.88 -0.61
CA VAL A 121 12.06 -6.85 -1.69
C VAL A 121 11.48 -8.21 -1.36
N ILE A 122 11.63 -8.65 -0.11
CA ILE A 122 11.05 -9.90 0.38
C ILE A 122 9.53 -9.89 0.22
N LEU A 123 8.86 -8.80 0.64
CA LEU A 123 7.41 -8.62 0.46
C LEU A 123 6.99 -8.63 -1.01
N ALA A 124 7.74 -7.97 -1.90
CA ALA A 124 7.43 -7.94 -3.31
C ALA A 124 7.63 -9.30 -4.01
N LYS A 125 8.66 -10.07 -3.61
CA LYS A 125 8.97 -11.39 -4.19
C LYS A 125 8.07 -12.50 -3.64
N LYS A 126 7.92 -12.55 -2.31
CA LYS A 126 7.30 -13.67 -1.58
C LYS A 126 5.88 -13.36 -1.10
N GLY A 127 5.44 -12.12 -1.25
CA GLY A 127 4.19 -11.63 -0.71
C GLY A 127 4.26 -11.41 0.80
N ILE A 128 3.15 -10.91 1.35
CA ILE A 128 3.01 -10.61 2.78
C ILE A 128 3.13 -11.87 3.66
N GLY A 129 2.80 -13.05 3.11
CA GLY A 129 2.94 -14.34 3.80
C GLY A 129 4.36 -14.65 4.26
N ALA A 130 5.39 -14.00 3.72
CA ALA A 130 6.77 -14.13 4.18
C ALA A 130 6.97 -13.68 5.64
N TYR A 131 6.18 -12.71 6.09
CA TYR A 131 6.17 -12.23 7.48
C TYR A 131 4.89 -12.62 8.22
N PHE A 132 4.02 -13.40 7.56
CA PHE A 132 2.73 -13.87 8.05
C PHE A 132 2.44 -15.30 7.59
N PRO A 133 3.12 -16.31 8.14
CA PRO A 133 3.01 -17.70 7.68
C PRO A 133 1.59 -18.29 7.76
N ASN A 134 0.71 -17.70 8.59
CA ASN A 134 -0.66 -18.19 8.80
C ASN A 134 -1.75 -17.33 8.13
N LEU A 135 -1.36 -16.35 7.29
CA LEU A 135 -2.29 -15.34 6.77
C LEU A 135 -2.34 -15.33 5.23
N PRO A 136 -3.34 -15.97 4.58
CA PRO A 136 -3.53 -15.80 3.15
C PRO A 136 -4.07 -14.39 2.90
N LEU A 137 -3.30 -13.51 2.27
CA LEU A 137 -3.71 -12.16 1.93
C LEU A 137 -4.00 -12.09 0.42
N ILE A 138 -5.23 -11.73 0.05
CA ILE A 138 -5.70 -11.59 -1.32
C ILE A 138 -5.85 -10.11 -1.65
N TYR A 139 -5.13 -9.65 -2.67
CA TYR A 139 -5.45 -8.40 -3.36
C TYR A 139 -6.71 -8.65 -4.21
N ALA A 140 -7.87 -8.26 -3.69
CA ALA A 140 -9.15 -8.54 -4.32
C ALA A 140 -9.51 -7.44 -5.34
N PRO A 141 -9.92 -7.80 -6.58
CA PRO A 141 -10.40 -6.82 -7.54
C PRO A 141 -11.70 -6.13 -7.05
N PRO A 142 -11.96 -4.89 -7.51
CA PRO A 142 -13.01 -4.03 -6.99
C PRO A 142 -14.38 -4.44 -7.54
N GLU A 143 -14.93 -5.57 -7.11
CA GLU A 143 -16.31 -5.94 -7.50
C GLU A 143 -17.37 -5.34 -6.56
N ARG A 144 -16.99 -5.00 -5.31
CA ARG A 144 -17.90 -4.35 -4.36
C ARG A 144 -17.15 -3.38 -3.44
N ARG A 145 -17.68 -2.16 -3.31
CA ARG A 145 -17.47 -1.37 -2.09
C ARG A 145 -18.11 -2.16 -0.94
N PRO A 146 -17.45 -2.38 0.19
CA PRO A 146 -18.14 -2.93 1.36
C PRO A 146 -19.15 -1.87 1.84
N ASP A 147 -20.42 -2.04 1.46
CA ASP A 147 -21.49 -1.14 1.89
C ASP A 147 -21.50 -1.05 3.44
N GLY A 148 -21.45 0.17 3.97
CA GLY A 148 -21.55 0.43 5.40
C GLY A 148 -20.24 0.40 6.22
N MET A 149 -19.06 0.24 5.60
CA MET A 149 -17.78 0.39 6.33
C MET A 149 -17.38 1.85 6.53
N SER A 150 -16.92 2.20 7.73
CA SER A 150 -16.31 3.50 8.02
C SER A 150 -14.90 3.57 7.43
N ILE A 151 -14.67 4.57 6.58
CA ILE A 151 -13.36 4.88 6.02
C ILE A 151 -12.74 6.00 6.86
N GLU A 152 -11.59 5.73 7.46
CA GLU A 152 -10.79 6.76 8.14
C GLU A 152 -9.77 7.33 7.17
N TYR A 153 -9.98 8.56 6.69
CA TYR A 153 -9.06 9.22 5.77
C TYR A 153 -7.82 9.76 6.50
N ILE A 154 -6.65 9.60 5.89
CA ILE A 154 -5.38 10.14 6.40
C ILE A 154 -5.18 11.55 5.85
N ASP A 155 -5.14 12.53 6.75
CA ASP A 155 -4.96 13.93 6.40
C ASP A 155 -3.59 14.20 5.78
N GLY A 156 -3.59 15.00 4.71
CA GLY A 156 -2.38 15.47 4.05
C GLY A 156 -1.53 14.37 3.40
N PHE A 157 -2.16 13.24 3.04
CA PHE A 157 -1.51 12.14 2.36
C PHE A 157 -0.83 12.53 1.03
N ASP A 158 -1.42 13.47 0.28
CA ASP A 158 -0.88 13.99 -0.98
C ASP A 158 -0.48 15.48 -0.92
N LYS A 159 0.05 15.93 0.23
CA LYS A 159 0.47 17.33 0.50
C LYS A 159 1.19 18.04 -0.67
N PRO A 160 2.21 17.45 -1.33
CA PRO A 160 2.94 18.10 -2.43
C PRO A 160 2.13 18.31 -3.72
N SER A 161 0.92 17.75 -3.83
CA SER A 161 0.03 18.01 -4.97
C SER A 161 -0.88 19.22 -4.72
N TYR A 162 -1.02 19.67 -3.47
CA TYR A 162 -1.80 20.86 -3.10
C TYR A 162 -0.97 22.15 -3.10
N SER A 163 0.37 22.04 -3.08
CA SER A 163 1.28 23.19 -2.96
C SER A 163 1.47 24.02 -4.24
N TYR A 164 0.75 23.72 -5.33
CA TYR A 164 0.79 24.54 -6.55
C TYR A 164 -0.11 25.78 -6.48
N TYR A 165 -0.95 25.90 -5.44
CA TYR A 165 -1.89 27.02 -5.25
C TYR A 165 -1.61 27.85 -3.98
N SER A 166 -0.39 27.78 -3.43
CA SER A 166 0.06 28.55 -2.25
C SER A 166 1.13 29.56 -2.62
#